data_AF-A0A7R9SYL4-F1
#
_entry.id   AF-A0A7R9SYL4-F1
#
_cell.length_a   1.000
_cell.length_b   1.000
_cell.length_c   1.000
_cell.angle_alpha   90.00
_cell.angle_beta   90.00
_cell.angle_gamma   90.00
#
_symmetry.space_group_name_H-M   'P 1'
#
loop_
_entity.id
_entity.type
_entity.pdbx_description
1 polymer ?
#
loop_
_entity_poly.entity_id
_entity_poly.type
_entity_poly.pdbx_seq_one_letter_code
_entity_poly.pdbx_strand_id
1 'polypeptide(L)'
;AAASPVIPGLAAFGIGGVTASAGMASVEAKYPALLFKQQLAAFAEKIYGMLRDNVKKEVTPLLTSCIQQPRKEGGGAGGGATRGQIRGAGSAGGDHPLARQGSIGSPKSSGGADDDEHQMGAATSCWNTILNVLDELLRTLQKNNVSSFLIQKLFKQVFSFINVQLFNALLLRRECCSFSNGEYVKTGLAELEHWIHSVGNQWLGDSWDEMRYIRQAVTFLVVHHKPRKSLAEITSDMCPCLSIQQLYRISTMYWDDRYGTETVSTQVLSSMKQLMLEDNSGSNSFLLDDDMSVPFTMDEIATNMPDLSLEKLPTPELLSDNTSFDFLKTNVGTATTPSPKDAAGGPRPGPKGGA
;
A
#
# COMPACT_ATOMS: atom_id res chain seq x y z
N ALA A 1 -3.95 -26.43 30.42
CA ALA A 1 -3.59 -26.84 29.04
C ALA A 1 -3.38 -25.59 28.20
N ALA A 2 -2.13 -25.25 27.91
CA ALA A 2 -1.69 -24.39 26.82
C ALA A 2 -0.15 -24.52 26.78
N ALA A 3 0.33 -25.44 25.96
CA ALA A 3 1.76 -25.65 25.72
C ALA A 3 2.26 -24.57 24.75
N SER A 4 3.35 -23.90 25.11
CA SER A 4 4.10 -23.05 24.17
C SER A 4 4.85 -23.94 23.17
N PRO A 5 4.98 -23.54 21.89
CA PRO A 5 5.64 -24.37 20.89
C PRO A 5 7.16 -24.33 21.12
N VAL A 6 7.73 -25.52 21.35
CA VAL A 6 9.17 -25.74 21.35
C VAL A 6 9.67 -25.66 19.91
N ILE A 7 10.55 -24.70 19.63
CA ILE A 7 11.28 -24.62 18.36
C ILE A 7 12.33 -25.75 18.36
N PRO A 8 12.30 -26.72 17.43
CA PRO A 8 13.29 -27.79 17.39
C PRO A 8 14.59 -27.23 16.78
N GLY A 9 15.70 -27.32 17.52
CA GLY A 9 17.02 -26.94 17.00
C GLY A 9 18.09 -26.64 18.05
N LEU A 10 17.71 -26.43 19.31
CA LEU A 10 18.65 -26.07 20.39
C LEU A 10 19.28 -27.27 21.12
N ALA A 11 19.29 -28.46 20.50
CA ALA A 11 19.82 -29.69 21.08
C ALA A 11 21.14 -30.08 20.41
N ALA A 12 22.18 -29.24 20.54
CA ALA A 12 23.54 -29.61 20.12
C ALA A 12 24.65 -28.92 20.93
N PHE A 13 24.38 -28.53 22.18
CA PHE A 13 25.46 -28.18 23.11
C PHE A 13 25.49 -29.20 24.24
N GLY A 14 26.26 -30.27 24.00
CA GLY A 14 26.67 -31.20 25.04
C GLY A 14 27.47 -30.46 26.09
N ILE A 15 26.96 -30.47 27.32
CA ILE A 15 27.64 -29.96 28.51
C ILE A 15 28.69 -31.02 28.88
N GLY A 16 29.83 -30.99 28.21
CA GLY A 16 31.04 -31.71 28.60
C GLY A 16 31.91 -30.78 29.42
N GLY A 17 32.12 -31.07 30.70
CA GLY A 17 32.97 -30.30 31.59
C GLY A 17 34.37 -30.12 31.02
N VAL A 18 34.83 -28.87 30.93
CA VAL A 18 36.21 -28.54 30.60
C VAL A 18 36.79 -27.80 31.80
N THR A 19 37.66 -28.49 32.52
CA THR A 19 38.61 -27.92 33.47
C THR A 19 39.43 -26.84 32.77
N ALA A 20 39.45 -25.64 33.35
CA ALA A 20 40.25 -24.52 32.87
C ALA A 20 41.75 -24.88 32.87
N SER A 21 42.32 -25.07 31.68
CA SER A 21 43.71 -24.78 31.33
C SER A 21 43.96 -25.08 29.86
N ALA A 22 44.83 -24.28 29.23
CA ALA A 22 45.38 -24.40 27.88
C ALA A 22 44.54 -23.82 26.73
N GLY A 23 45.01 -22.66 26.25
CA GLY A 23 44.84 -22.19 24.88
C GLY A 23 43.41 -21.83 24.49
N MET A 24 43.07 -20.54 24.54
CA MET A 24 41.95 -20.02 23.76
C MET A 24 42.25 -20.33 22.29
N ALA A 25 41.71 -21.45 21.77
CA ALA A 25 41.64 -21.69 20.36
C ALA A 25 40.88 -20.49 19.79
N SER A 26 41.57 -19.65 19.03
CA SER A 26 40.91 -18.55 18.32
C SER A 26 39.92 -19.19 17.37
N VAL A 27 38.65 -19.30 17.79
CA VAL A 27 37.57 -19.61 16.87
C VAL A 27 37.70 -18.56 15.78
N GLU A 28 37.90 -18.99 14.53
CA GLU A 28 37.87 -18.08 13.40
C GLU A 28 36.44 -17.54 13.30
N ALA A 29 36.17 -16.47 14.06
CA ALA A 29 34.84 -15.96 14.36
C ALA A 29 34.11 -15.48 13.10
N LYS A 30 34.82 -15.38 11.97
CA LYS A 30 34.29 -15.01 10.65
C LYS A 30 33.15 -15.92 10.22
N TYR A 31 33.32 -17.25 10.30
CA TYR A 31 32.30 -18.17 9.79
C TYR A 31 31.03 -18.21 10.67
N PRO A 32 31.13 -18.37 12.01
CA PRO A 32 29.96 -18.25 12.88
C PRO A 32 29.25 -16.89 12.79
N ALA A 33 30.01 -15.79 12.71
CA ALA A 33 29.43 -14.45 12.56
C ALA A 33 28.70 -14.27 11.22
N LEU A 34 29.25 -14.84 10.12
CA LEU A 34 28.62 -14.82 8.81
C LEU A 34 27.27 -15.56 8.83
N LEU A 35 27.24 -16.77 9.40
CA LEU A 35 26.02 -17.55 9.54
C LEU A 35 24.98 -16.82 10.41
N PHE A 36 25.41 -16.20 11.50
CA PHE A 36 24.54 -15.41 12.35
C PHE A 36 23.95 -14.19 11.61
N LYS A 37 24.77 -13.45 10.84
CA LYS A 37 24.31 -12.35 9.98
C LYS A 37 23.26 -12.84 8.98
N GLN A 38 23.46 -14.00 8.36
CA GLN A 38 22.50 -14.58 7.42
C GLN A 38 21.18 -14.95 8.08
N GLN A 39 21.22 -15.52 9.30
CA GLN A 39 20.01 -15.81 10.07
C GLN A 39 19.24 -14.54 10.45
N LEU A 40 19.93 -13.48 10.87
CA LEU A 40 19.31 -12.18 11.15
C LEU A 40 18.66 -11.57 9.90
N ALA A 41 19.33 -11.65 8.74
CA ALA A 41 18.77 -11.18 7.48
C ALA A 41 17.46 -11.92 7.14
N ALA A 42 17.47 -13.26 7.18
CA ALA A 42 16.28 -14.06 6.94
C ALA A 42 15.14 -13.73 7.93
N PHE A 43 15.48 -13.43 9.19
CA PHE A 43 14.51 -13.03 10.20
C PHE A 43 13.91 -11.64 9.90
N ALA A 44 14.73 -10.67 9.49
CA ALA A 44 14.29 -9.35 9.09
C ALA A 44 13.36 -9.41 7.87
N GLU A 45 13.72 -10.17 6.83
CA GLU A 45 12.87 -10.42 5.66
C GLU A 45 11.53 -11.04 6.05
N LYS A 46 11.54 -12.02 6.96
CA LYS A 46 10.33 -12.64 7.47
C LYS A 46 9.43 -11.65 8.21
N ILE A 47 10.00 -10.81 9.10
CA ILE A 47 9.24 -9.78 9.81
C ILE A 47 8.66 -8.78 8.83
N TYR A 48 9.46 -8.32 7.88
CA TYR A 48 9.02 -7.39 6.85
C TYR A 48 7.85 -7.97 6.03
N GLY A 49 7.96 -9.24 5.60
CA GLY A 49 6.88 -9.95 4.93
C GLY A 49 5.60 -10.00 5.77
N MET A 50 5.70 -10.31 7.06
CA MET A 50 4.55 -10.31 7.98
C MET A 50 3.91 -8.92 8.11
N LEU A 51 4.69 -7.85 8.24
CA LEU A 51 4.18 -6.48 8.31
C LEU A 51 3.43 -6.11 7.03
N ARG A 52 4.04 -6.36 5.87
CA ARG A 52 3.42 -6.13 4.56
C ARG A 52 2.09 -6.89 4.44
N ASP A 53 2.08 -8.18 4.73
CA ASP A 53 0.90 -9.03 4.54
C ASP A 53 -0.23 -8.65 5.49
N ASN A 54 0.08 -8.22 6.72
CA ASN A 54 -0.90 -7.71 7.67
C ASN A 54 -1.59 -6.44 7.14
N VAL A 55 -0.81 -5.48 6.64
CA VAL A 55 -1.35 -4.22 6.09
C VAL A 55 -2.19 -4.52 4.84
N LYS A 56 -1.72 -5.40 3.94
CA LYS A 56 -2.51 -5.84 2.78
C LYS A 56 -3.84 -6.44 3.20
N LYS A 57 -3.84 -7.32 4.20
CA LYS A 57 -5.06 -7.96 4.72
C LYS A 57 -6.06 -6.95 5.28
N GLU A 58 -5.57 -5.91 5.96
CA GLU A 58 -6.42 -4.86 6.53
C GLU A 58 -7.01 -3.93 5.46
N VAL A 59 -6.21 -3.57 4.45
CA VAL A 59 -6.64 -2.65 3.38
C VAL A 59 -7.54 -3.34 2.34
N THR A 60 -7.32 -4.62 2.02
CA THR A 60 -8.06 -5.37 0.98
C THR A 60 -9.59 -5.22 1.04
N PRO A 61 -10.27 -5.44 2.19
CA PRO A 61 -11.74 -5.32 2.23
C PRO A 61 -12.24 -3.90 1.94
N LEU A 62 -11.43 -2.87 2.21
CA LEU A 62 -11.78 -1.47 1.99
C LEU A 62 -11.72 -1.08 0.51
N LEU A 63 -10.76 -1.63 -0.24
CA LEU A 63 -10.52 -1.29 -1.65
C LEU A 63 -11.72 -1.56 -2.55
N THR A 64 -12.52 -2.59 -2.24
CA THR A 64 -13.73 -2.90 -3.01
C THR A 64 -14.74 -1.75 -2.99
N SER A 65 -14.81 -1.01 -1.88
CA SER A 65 -15.72 0.12 -1.70
C SER A 65 -15.14 1.45 -2.22
N CYS A 66 -13.85 1.47 -2.58
CA CYS A 66 -13.17 2.67 -3.05
C CYS A 66 -13.19 2.85 -4.56
N ILE A 67 -13.54 1.79 -5.30
CA ILE A 67 -13.66 1.83 -6.77
C ILE A 67 -15.06 2.19 -7.26
N GLN A 68 -16.08 2.08 -6.40
CA GLN A 68 -17.46 2.42 -6.72
C GLN A 68 -17.98 3.45 -5.73
N GLN A 69 -18.59 4.51 -6.26
CA GLN A 69 -19.25 5.50 -5.42
C GLN A 69 -20.41 4.84 -4.66
N PRO A 70 -20.53 5.04 -3.34
CA PRO A 70 -21.68 4.56 -2.58
C PRO A 70 -22.97 5.13 -3.17
N ARG A 71 -23.85 4.26 -3.64
CA ARG A 71 -25.18 4.68 -4.10
C ARG A 71 -25.98 5.07 -2.87
N LYS A 72 -26.47 6.32 -2.82
CA LYS A 72 -27.55 6.66 -1.88
C LYS A 72 -28.73 5.75 -2.26
N GLU A 73 -29.15 4.87 -1.37
CA GLU A 73 -30.44 4.18 -1.50
C GLU A 73 -31.56 5.23 -1.33
N GLY A 74 -31.79 6.01 -2.38
CA GLY A 74 -32.94 6.88 -2.54
C GLY A 74 -33.94 6.19 -3.44
N GLY A 75 -35.10 5.85 -2.89
CA GLY A 75 -36.19 5.21 -3.61
C GLY A 75 -36.58 5.97 -4.88
N GLY A 76 -36.62 5.26 -6.01
CA GLY A 76 -37.04 5.79 -7.30
C GLY A 76 -37.36 4.65 -8.25
N ALA A 77 -38.65 4.44 -8.46
CA ALA A 77 -39.24 3.34 -9.20
C ALA A 77 -38.89 3.31 -10.71
N GLY A 78 -38.84 2.09 -11.27
CA GLY A 78 -39.50 1.77 -12.53
C GLY A 78 -38.84 2.26 -13.83
N GLY A 79 -37.87 1.49 -14.34
CA GLY A 79 -37.43 1.53 -15.75
C GLY A 79 -37.43 0.14 -16.39
N GLY A 80 -38.40 -0.71 -16.04
CA GLY A 80 -38.54 -2.05 -16.61
C GLY A 80 -39.24 -1.98 -17.97
N ALA A 81 -38.49 -2.15 -19.04
CA ALA A 81 -39.02 -2.38 -20.37
C ALA A 81 -39.80 -3.70 -20.41
N THR A 82 -41.13 -3.63 -20.48
CA THR A 82 -41.99 -4.79 -20.79
C THR A 82 -42.43 -4.77 -22.24
N ARG A 83 -41.72 -5.60 -22.99
CA ARG A 83 -42.12 -6.36 -24.18
C ARG A 83 -43.63 -6.65 -24.25
N GLY A 84 -44.18 -6.43 -25.44
CA GLY A 84 -45.61 -6.44 -25.72
C GLY A 84 -46.34 -7.77 -25.51
N GLN A 85 -47.64 -7.66 -25.27
CA GLN A 85 -48.58 -8.75 -25.49
C GLN A 85 -49.96 -8.24 -25.88
N ILE A 86 -50.47 -8.90 -26.91
CA ILE A 86 -51.72 -8.72 -27.64
C ILE A 86 -52.93 -8.93 -26.73
N ARG A 87 -53.94 -8.06 -26.81
CA ARG A 87 -55.36 -8.41 -26.57
C ARG A 87 -56.28 -7.47 -27.37
N GLY A 88 -57.19 -8.07 -28.12
CA GLY A 88 -58.18 -7.37 -28.93
C GLY A 88 -59.56 -7.25 -28.29
N ALA A 89 -60.44 -6.65 -29.10
CA ALA A 89 -61.91 -6.59 -29.08
C ALA A 89 -62.57 -5.45 -28.28
N GLY A 90 -63.41 -4.68 -29.00
CA GLY A 90 -64.48 -3.85 -28.43
C GLY A 90 -64.74 -2.54 -29.18
N SER A 91 -65.61 -2.58 -30.19
CA SER A 91 -66.06 -1.44 -31.01
C SER A 91 -67.35 -0.82 -30.45
N ALA A 92 -67.45 0.52 -30.53
CA ALA A 92 -68.63 1.40 -30.71
C ALA A 92 -68.29 2.77 -30.07
N GLY A 93 -68.32 3.94 -30.71
CA GLY A 93 -69.12 4.41 -31.83
C GLY A 93 -70.22 5.34 -31.30
N GLY A 94 -70.01 6.66 -31.34
CA GLY A 94 -71.03 7.65 -30.95
C GLY A 94 -70.52 9.09 -30.72
N ASP A 95 -70.50 9.87 -31.80
CA ASP A 95 -70.94 11.26 -31.99
C ASP A 95 -70.47 12.48 -31.12
N HIS A 96 -70.21 13.55 -31.88
CA HIS A 96 -69.79 14.95 -31.67
C HIS A 96 -70.96 15.84 -31.09
N PRO A 97 -70.91 17.20 -30.96
CA PRO A 97 -69.89 18.17 -30.48
C PRO A 97 -70.43 19.34 -29.58
N LEU A 98 -69.52 20.21 -29.09
CA LEU A 98 -69.52 21.71 -29.19
C LEU A 98 -69.14 22.49 -27.91
N ALA A 99 -68.17 23.42 -28.11
CA ALA A 99 -67.99 24.78 -27.56
C ALA A 99 -67.87 24.95 -26.03
N ARG A 100 -66.95 25.74 -25.45
CA ARG A 100 -66.81 27.20 -25.61
C ARG A 100 -65.66 27.73 -24.72
N GLN A 101 -65.20 28.92 -25.08
CA GLN A 101 -64.12 29.76 -24.53
C GLN A 101 -64.23 30.21 -23.07
N GLY A 102 -63.07 30.67 -22.55
CA GLY A 102 -62.91 31.61 -21.43
C GLY A 102 -62.26 30.94 -20.21
N SER A 103 -61.31 31.51 -19.47
CA SER A 103 -60.82 32.88 -19.37
C SER A 103 -59.50 32.85 -18.59
N ILE A 104 -58.70 33.89 -18.79
CA ILE A 104 -57.48 34.26 -18.09
C ILE A 104 -57.73 34.42 -16.58
N GLY A 105 -56.83 33.88 -15.75
CA GLY A 105 -56.80 34.11 -14.31
C GLY A 105 -55.60 33.43 -13.63
N SER A 106 -54.48 34.16 -13.50
CA SER A 106 -53.53 33.97 -12.39
C SER A 106 -54.07 34.78 -11.19
N PRO A 107 -53.85 34.41 -9.91
CA PRO A 107 -52.52 34.60 -9.32
C PRO A 107 -52.09 33.66 -8.15
N LYS A 108 -50.76 33.60 -7.96
CA LYS A 108 -49.97 33.54 -6.71
C LYS A 108 -50.12 32.34 -5.73
N SER A 109 -49.00 31.61 -5.60
CA SER A 109 -48.42 31.11 -4.35
C SER A 109 -46.90 30.99 -4.58
N SER A 110 -46.03 31.85 -4.03
CA SER A 110 -45.42 31.79 -2.68
C SER A 110 -44.81 30.43 -2.32
N GLY A 111 -43.49 30.43 -2.10
CA GLY A 111 -42.68 29.30 -1.62
C GLY A 111 -41.68 28.89 -2.70
N GLY A 112 -40.39 28.75 -2.46
CA GLY A 112 -39.53 28.90 -1.29
C GLY A 112 -38.13 28.66 -1.86
N ALA A 113 -37.14 29.42 -1.42
CA ALA A 113 -35.75 29.14 -1.77
C ALA A 113 -35.35 27.88 -1.00
N ASP A 114 -35.21 26.76 -1.71
CA ASP A 114 -34.65 25.54 -1.14
C ASP A 114 -33.13 25.69 -1.10
N ASP A 115 -32.65 26.32 -0.02
CA ASP A 115 -31.31 26.14 0.50
C ASP A 115 -31.22 24.73 1.11
N ASP A 116 -31.10 23.71 0.27
CA ASP A 116 -30.81 22.33 0.69
C ASP A 116 -29.29 22.16 0.93
N GLU A 117 -28.78 22.96 1.86
CA GLU A 117 -27.47 22.75 2.49
C GLU A 117 -27.71 22.10 3.87
N HIS A 118 -28.12 20.84 3.84
CA HIS A 118 -28.21 20.00 5.03
C HIS A 118 -27.25 18.81 4.94
N GLN A 119 -26.04 19.08 5.45
CA GLN A 119 -25.34 18.28 6.45
C GLN A 119 -26.02 16.95 6.78
N MET A 120 -25.61 15.88 6.08
CA MET A 120 -25.97 14.50 6.39
C MET A 120 -24.77 13.84 7.09
N GLY A 121 -25.01 13.22 8.25
CA GLY A 121 -23.98 12.61 9.10
C GLY A 121 -22.93 11.83 8.32
N ALA A 122 -21.66 12.17 8.55
CA ALA A 122 -20.52 11.67 7.81
C ALA A 122 -20.35 10.16 8.00
N ALA A 123 -20.93 9.37 7.07
CA ALA A 123 -20.34 8.08 6.77
C ALA A 123 -18.89 8.36 6.33
N THR A 124 -17.91 7.96 7.12
CA THR A 124 -16.50 8.06 6.75
C THR A 124 -16.30 7.32 5.44
N SER A 125 -15.94 8.06 4.38
CA SER A 125 -15.55 7.50 3.08
C SER A 125 -14.54 6.36 3.27
N CYS A 126 -14.62 5.32 2.45
CA CYS A 126 -13.65 4.21 2.52
C CYS A 126 -12.20 4.72 2.38
N TRP A 127 -11.99 5.81 1.64
CA TRP A 127 -10.70 6.48 1.45
C TRP A 127 -10.18 7.05 2.77
N ASN A 128 -11.03 7.67 3.58
CA ASN A 128 -10.68 8.13 4.92
C ASN A 128 -10.30 6.96 5.83
N THR A 129 -11.00 5.82 5.74
CA THR A 129 -10.63 4.63 6.50
C THR A 129 -9.26 4.09 6.09
N ILE A 130 -8.96 4.01 4.79
CA ILE A 130 -7.64 3.60 4.29
C ILE A 130 -6.57 4.57 4.77
N LEU A 131 -6.80 5.88 4.67
CA LEU A 131 -5.90 6.91 5.16
C LEU A 131 -5.58 6.75 6.65
N ASN A 132 -6.59 6.48 7.48
CA ASN A 132 -6.38 6.24 8.90
C ASN A 132 -5.52 5.00 9.17
N VAL A 133 -5.71 3.91 8.42
CA VAL A 133 -4.88 2.70 8.52
C VAL A 133 -3.42 3.01 8.17
N LEU A 134 -3.19 3.76 7.08
CA LEU A 134 -1.86 4.16 6.62
C LEU A 134 -1.17 5.11 7.62
N ASP A 135 -1.91 6.06 8.18
CA ASP A 135 -1.40 7.02 9.17
C ASP A 135 -1.02 6.32 10.48
N GLU A 136 -1.87 5.42 10.98
CA GLU A 136 -1.60 4.65 12.20
C GLU A 136 -0.41 3.70 12.03
N LEU A 137 -0.29 3.05 10.86
CA LEU A 137 0.88 2.24 10.52
C LEU A 137 2.15 3.08 10.57
N LEU A 138 2.16 4.25 9.91
CA LEU A 138 3.32 5.12 9.88
C LEU A 138 3.73 5.57 11.30
N ARG A 139 2.76 6.05 12.09
CA ARG A 139 3.00 6.46 13.48
C ARG A 139 3.56 5.32 14.33
N THR A 140 3.04 4.11 14.14
CA THR A 140 3.50 2.92 14.84
C THR A 140 4.95 2.60 14.48
N LEU A 141 5.30 2.63 13.19
CA LEU A 141 6.67 2.37 12.74
C LEU A 141 7.65 3.43 13.27
N GLN A 142 7.26 4.71 13.24
CA GLN A 142 8.05 5.82 13.80
C GLN A 142 8.27 5.66 15.30
N LYS A 143 7.20 5.36 16.06
CA LYS A 143 7.28 5.16 17.52
C LYS A 143 8.18 3.99 17.90
N ASN A 144 8.28 2.97 17.04
CA ASN A 144 9.16 1.81 17.24
C ASN A 144 10.56 2.01 16.63
N ASN A 145 10.93 3.24 16.22
CA ASN A 145 12.23 3.59 15.67
C ASN A 145 12.65 2.72 14.45
N VAL A 146 11.68 2.32 13.63
CA VAL A 146 11.98 1.65 12.36
C VAL A 146 12.66 2.66 11.43
N SER A 147 13.78 2.26 10.82
CA SER A 147 14.51 3.14 9.89
C SER A 147 13.61 3.64 8.76
N SER A 148 13.75 4.91 8.41
CA SER A 148 13.01 5.55 7.32
C SER A 148 13.19 4.81 6.00
N PHE A 149 14.35 4.20 5.76
CA PHE A 149 14.60 3.36 4.58
C PHE A 149 13.60 2.20 4.48
N LEU A 150 13.39 1.46 5.57
CA LEU A 150 12.47 0.32 5.60
C LEU A 150 11.00 0.78 5.51
N ILE A 151 10.68 1.92 6.12
CA ILE A 151 9.34 2.50 6.04
C ILE A 151 9.03 2.90 4.59
N GLN A 152 9.93 3.59 3.89
CA GLN A 152 9.76 3.94 2.48
C GLN A 152 9.54 2.69 1.62
N LYS A 153 10.35 1.65 1.81
CA LYS A 153 10.20 0.38 1.08
C LYS A 153 8.85 -0.28 1.32
N LEU A 154 8.37 -0.29 2.57
CA LEU A 154 7.05 -0.82 2.92
C LEU A 154 5.94 -0.04 2.25
N PHE A 155 5.96 1.30 2.34
CA PHE A 155 4.92 2.13 1.75
C PHE A 155 4.89 2.06 0.23
N LYS A 156 6.04 1.97 -0.45
CA LYS A 156 6.09 1.67 -1.90
C LYS A 156 5.33 0.40 -2.24
N GLN A 157 5.57 -0.69 -1.52
CA GLN A 157 4.86 -1.94 -1.77
C GLN A 157 3.38 -1.88 -1.43
N VAL A 158 2.99 -1.17 -0.37
CA VAL A 158 1.58 -0.97 -0.02
C VAL A 158 0.86 -0.16 -1.10
N PHE A 159 1.45 0.93 -1.60
CA PHE A 159 0.85 1.73 -2.66
C PHE A 159 0.81 1.00 -4.01
N SER A 160 1.86 0.25 -4.33
CA SER A 160 1.90 -0.61 -5.51
C SER A 160 0.78 -1.66 -5.45
N PHE A 161 0.57 -2.29 -4.28
CA PHE A 161 -0.53 -3.22 -4.06
C PHE A 161 -1.91 -2.56 -4.22
N ILE A 162 -2.13 -1.39 -3.60
CA ILE A 162 -3.39 -0.64 -3.74
C ILE A 162 -3.65 -0.33 -5.22
N ASN A 163 -2.61 0.12 -5.94
CA ASN A 163 -2.67 0.39 -7.37
C ASN A 163 -3.08 -0.84 -8.17
N VAL A 164 -2.40 -1.98 -7.97
CA VAL A 164 -2.71 -3.25 -8.64
C VAL A 164 -4.17 -3.65 -8.37
N GLN A 165 -4.61 -3.60 -7.12
CA GLN A 165 -5.95 -4.04 -6.74
C GLN A 165 -7.05 -3.14 -7.34
N LEU A 166 -6.92 -1.82 -7.23
CA LEU A 166 -7.91 -0.89 -7.78
C LEU A 166 -7.94 -0.96 -9.31
N PHE A 167 -6.77 -1.02 -9.94
CA PHE A 167 -6.66 -1.07 -11.40
C PHE A 167 -7.22 -2.39 -11.95
N ASN A 168 -6.87 -3.53 -11.36
CA ASN A 168 -7.43 -4.82 -11.76
C ASN A 168 -8.96 -4.87 -11.52
N ALA A 169 -9.44 -4.32 -10.40
CA ALA A 169 -10.87 -4.22 -10.13
C ALA A 169 -11.62 -3.38 -11.18
N LEU A 170 -11.00 -2.30 -11.68
CA LEU A 170 -11.52 -1.49 -12.78
C LEU A 170 -11.56 -2.29 -14.10
N LEU A 171 -10.50 -3.04 -14.41
CA LEU A 171 -10.39 -3.81 -15.67
C LEU A 171 -11.32 -5.03 -15.75
N LEU A 172 -11.77 -5.53 -14.59
CA LEU A 172 -12.61 -6.72 -14.50
C LEU A 172 -14.11 -6.40 -14.45
N ARG A 173 -14.50 -5.17 -14.08
CA ARG A 173 -15.90 -4.84 -13.76
C ARG A 173 -16.39 -3.62 -14.53
N ARG A 174 -17.33 -3.85 -15.45
CA ARG A 174 -17.89 -2.82 -16.32
C ARG A 174 -18.56 -1.69 -15.54
N GLU A 175 -19.23 -2.03 -14.45
CA GLU A 175 -19.94 -1.06 -13.60
C GLU A 175 -19.00 -0.06 -12.92
N CYS A 176 -17.69 -0.33 -12.85
CA CYS A 176 -16.69 0.59 -12.30
C CYS A 176 -16.19 1.61 -13.34
N CYS A 177 -16.35 1.32 -14.64
CA CYS A 177 -15.89 2.17 -15.72
C CYS A 177 -16.94 3.22 -16.10
N SER A 178 -17.22 4.16 -15.20
CA SER A 178 -18.09 5.31 -15.49
C SER A 178 -17.43 6.63 -15.17
N PHE A 179 -18.02 7.74 -15.65
CA PHE A 179 -17.53 9.08 -15.32
C PHE A 179 -17.61 9.32 -13.81
N SER A 180 -18.74 8.99 -13.19
CA SER A 180 -18.96 9.24 -11.75
C SER A 180 -18.02 8.43 -10.86
N ASN A 181 -17.81 7.15 -11.17
CA ASN A 181 -16.84 6.33 -10.44
C ASN A 181 -15.40 6.82 -10.68
N GLY A 182 -15.07 7.27 -11.89
CA GLY A 182 -13.78 7.88 -12.20
C GLY A 182 -13.52 9.13 -11.35
N GLU A 183 -14.51 10.02 -11.20
CA GLU A 183 -14.41 11.22 -10.36
C GLU A 183 -14.28 10.87 -8.88
N TYR A 184 -15.08 9.91 -8.40
CA TYR A 184 -15.02 9.44 -7.01
C TYR A 184 -13.62 8.90 -6.66
N VAL A 185 -13.08 8.00 -7.49
CA VAL A 185 -11.74 7.44 -7.26
C VAL A 185 -10.68 8.53 -7.37
N LYS A 186 -10.77 9.42 -8.38
CA LYS A 186 -9.83 10.53 -8.55
C LYS A 186 -9.79 11.45 -7.32
N THR A 187 -10.94 11.69 -6.70
CA THR A 187 -11.03 12.51 -5.47
C THR A 187 -10.35 11.81 -4.30
N GLY A 188 -10.63 10.51 -4.07
CA GLY A 188 -9.97 9.75 -3.01
C GLY A 188 -8.45 9.61 -3.22
N LEU A 189 -8.00 9.47 -4.46
CA LEU A 189 -6.58 9.50 -4.81
C LEU A 189 -5.93 10.86 -4.49
N ALA A 190 -6.64 11.97 -4.68
CA ALA A 190 -6.14 13.29 -4.33
C ALA A 190 -6.00 13.48 -2.80
N GLU A 191 -6.87 12.87 -2.00
CA GLU A 191 -6.73 12.84 -0.54
C GLU A 191 -5.47 12.05 -0.12
N LEU A 192 -5.21 10.90 -0.76
CA LEU A 192 -3.96 10.14 -0.55
C LEU A 192 -2.72 10.94 -0.95
N GLU A 193 -2.74 11.58 -2.11
CA GLU A 193 -1.63 12.44 -2.59
C GLU A 193 -1.34 13.57 -1.60
N HIS A 194 -2.39 14.23 -1.11
CA HIS A 194 -2.26 15.29 -0.12
C HIS A 194 -1.63 14.76 1.18
N TRP A 195 -2.09 13.62 1.69
CA TRP A 195 -1.52 13.00 2.89
C TRP A 195 -0.04 12.66 2.69
N ILE A 196 0.34 12.05 1.56
CA ILE A 196 1.75 11.71 1.25
C ILE A 196 2.63 12.97 1.30
N HIS A 197 2.20 14.06 0.66
CA HIS A 197 2.93 15.32 0.68
C HIS A 197 3.01 15.94 2.08
N SER A 198 1.96 15.77 2.91
CA SER A 198 1.94 16.29 4.29
C SER A 198 2.93 15.58 5.21
N VAL A 199 3.13 14.26 5.02
CA VAL A 199 4.11 13.45 5.76
C VAL A 199 5.54 13.77 5.34
N GLY A 200 5.73 14.01 4.04
CA GLY A 200 6.99 14.44 3.45
C GLY A 200 7.94 13.31 3.03
N ASN A 201 8.88 13.68 2.16
CA ASN A 201 9.79 12.76 1.45
C ASN A 201 10.70 11.96 2.39
N GLN A 202 10.94 12.42 3.61
CA GLN A 202 11.78 11.71 4.58
C GLN A 202 11.22 10.31 4.92
N TRP A 203 9.90 10.14 4.96
CA TRP A 203 9.25 8.89 5.36
C TRP A 203 8.64 8.13 4.19
N LEU A 204 8.11 8.84 3.19
CA LEU A 204 7.39 8.22 2.08
C LEU A 204 8.13 8.33 0.74
N GLY A 205 9.21 9.12 0.67
CA GLY A 205 9.98 9.27 -0.57
C GLY A 205 9.10 9.58 -1.79
N ASP A 206 9.34 8.84 -2.87
CA ASP A 206 8.64 8.84 -4.16
C ASP A 206 7.52 7.77 -4.23
N SER A 207 6.99 7.29 -3.10
CA SER A 207 6.01 6.18 -3.09
C SER A 207 4.70 6.49 -3.83
N TRP A 208 4.41 7.76 -4.11
CA TRP A 208 3.26 8.17 -4.91
C TRP A 208 3.33 7.69 -6.38
N ASP A 209 4.54 7.48 -6.90
CA ASP A 209 4.75 7.03 -8.28
C ASP A 209 4.29 5.58 -8.51
N GLU A 210 4.16 4.80 -7.43
CA GLU A 210 3.61 3.44 -7.47
C GLU A 210 2.12 3.40 -7.86
N MET A 211 1.41 4.53 -7.71
CA MET A 211 -0.03 4.63 -8.03
C MET A 211 -0.35 5.01 -9.47
N ARG A 212 0.64 5.01 -10.37
CA ARG A 212 0.51 5.55 -11.73
C ARG A 212 -0.57 4.90 -12.60
N TYR A 213 -0.81 3.58 -12.48
CA TYR A 213 -1.76 2.88 -13.35
C TYR A 213 -3.20 3.29 -13.07
N ILE A 214 -3.63 3.22 -11.80
CA ILE A 214 -4.97 3.65 -11.41
C ILE A 214 -5.16 5.16 -11.66
N ARG A 215 -4.15 5.99 -11.37
CA ARG A 215 -4.18 7.44 -11.62
C ARG A 215 -4.44 7.77 -13.09
N GLN A 216 -3.70 7.16 -14.01
CA GLN A 216 -3.88 7.37 -15.45
C GLN A 216 -5.25 6.87 -15.91
N ALA A 217 -5.66 5.67 -15.48
CA ALA A 217 -6.95 5.09 -15.85
C ALA A 217 -8.14 5.97 -15.44
N VAL A 218 -8.19 6.45 -14.18
CA VAL A 218 -9.31 7.28 -13.73
C VAL A 218 -9.27 8.68 -14.30
N THR A 219 -8.08 9.24 -14.53
CA THR A 219 -7.91 10.52 -15.23
C THR A 219 -8.45 10.41 -16.67
N PHE A 220 -8.19 9.30 -17.34
CA PHE A 220 -8.75 9.03 -18.67
C PHE A 220 -10.28 8.87 -18.64
N LEU A 221 -10.84 8.18 -17.65
CA LEU A 221 -12.29 8.02 -17.50
C LEU A 221 -13.03 9.36 -17.39
N VAL A 222 -12.47 10.34 -16.67
CA VAL A 222 -13.10 11.65 -16.44
C VAL A 222 -12.88 12.66 -17.57
N VAL A 223 -12.23 12.28 -18.68
CA VAL A 223 -12.07 13.19 -19.82
C VAL A 223 -13.38 13.32 -20.60
N HIS A 224 -13.87 14.55 -20.79
CA HIS A 224 -15.15 14.78 -21.49
C HIS A 224 -15.07 14.56 -23.01
N HIS A 225 -13.95 14.90 -23.65
CA HIS A 225 -13.81 14.88 -25.11
C HIS A 225 -13.01 13.67 -25.63
N LYS A 226 -13.22 12.48 -25.05
CA LYS A 226 -12.57 11.22 -25.47
C LYS A 226 -12.69 10.93 -26.98
N PRO A 227 -13.81 11.16 -27.67
CA PRO A 227 -13.91 10.92 -29.13
C PRO A 227 -12.95 11.75 -29.98
N ARG A 228 -12.49 12.91 -29.47
CA ARG A 228 -11.59 13.81 -30.19
C ARG A 228 -10.11 13.47 -29.99
N LYS A 229 -9.80 12.54 -29.10
CA LYS A 229 -8.43 12.15 -28.79
C LYS A 229 -7.92 11.12 -29.78
N SER A 230 -6.75 11.39 -30.35
CA SER A 230 -6.01 10.45 -31.18
C SER A 230 -5.40 9.34 -30.33
N LEU A 231 -5.07 8.22 -30.97
CA LEU A 231 -4.40 7.11 -30.28
C LEU A 231 -3.06 7.57 -29.67
N ALA A 232 -2.29 8.39 -30.40
CA ALA A 232 -1.00 8.90 -29.94
C ALA A 232 -1.13 9.78 -28.68
N GLU A 233 -2.08 10.72 -28.65
CA GLU A 233 -2.34 11.52 -27.43
C GLU A 233 -2.71 10.64 -26.24
N ILE A 234 -3.52 9.59 -26.47
CA ILE A 234 -3.93 8.67 -25.40
C ILE A 234 -2.71 7.90 -24.86
N THR A 235 -1.88 7.35 -25.75
CA THR A 235 -0.77 6.48 -25.35
C THR A 235 0.47 7.23 -24.89
N SER A 236 0.69 8.46 -25.35
CA SER A 236 1.93 9.20 -25.07
C SER A 236 1.75 10.28 -24.01
N ASP A 237 0.60 10.97 -24.01
CA ASP A 237 0.39 12.13 -23.14
C ASP A 237 -0.47 11.78 -21.92
N MET A 238 -1.51 10.97 -22.12
CA MET A 238 -2.51 10.70 -21.07
C MET A 238 -2.20 9.45 -20.26
N CYS A 239 -1.88 8.35 -20.93
CA CYS A 239 -1.74 7.03 -20.32
C CYS A 239 -0.44 6.30 -20.76
N PRO A 240 0.74 6.90 -20.57
CA PRO A 240 2.01 6.31 -21.00
C PRO A 240 2.37 4.99 -20.30
N CYS A 241 1.74 4.65 -19.18
CA CYS A 241 2.00 3.41 -18.46
C CYS A 241 1.05 2.27 -18.83
N LEU A 242 -0.05 2.54 -19.55
CA LEU A 242 -1.07 1.54 -19.86
C LEU A 242 -0.78 0.89 -21.22
N SER A 243 -0.92 -0.44 -21.27
CA SER A 243 -0.80 -1.17 -22.53
C SER A 243 -2.02 -0.92 -23.44
N ILE A 244 -1.86 -1.19 -24.74
CA ILE A 244 -2.96 -1.11 -25.71
C ILE A 244 -4.13 -2.01 -25.29
N GLN A 245 -3.85 -3.20 -24.75
CA GLN A 245 -4.87 -4.13 -24.27
C GLN A 245 -5.68 -3.53 -23.10
N GLN A 246 -5.00 -2.89 -22.15
CA GLN A 246 -5.64 -2.24 -21.01
C GLN A 246 -6.49 -1.04 -21.45
N LEU A 247 -5.95 -0.19 -22.32
CA LEU A 247 -6.68 0.97 -22.88
C LEU A 247 -7.92 0.54 -23.64
N TYR A 248 -7.80 -0.48 -24.49
CA TYR A 248 -8.92 -1.04 -25.23
C TYR A 248 -10.00 -1.59 -24.28
N ARG A 249 -9.60 -2.29 -23.22
CA ARG A 249 -10.52 -2.84 -22.21
C ARG A 249 -11.26 -1.73 -21.47
N ILE A 250 -10.56 -0.71 -20.96
CA ILE A 250 -11.19 0.45 -20.29
C ILE A 250 -12.17 1.16 -21.24
N SER A 251 -11.73 1.43 -22.47
CA SER A 251 -12.51 2.16 -23.46
C SER A 251 -13.80 1.44 -23.86
N THR A 252 -13.77 0.11 -23.94
CA THR A 252 -14.94 -0.71 -24.32
C THR A 252 -15.88 -0.99 -23.15
N MET A 253 -15.38 -1.01 -21.92
CA MET A 253 -16.21 -1.13 -20.73
C MET A 253 -16.84 0.19 -20.30
N TYR A 254 -16.25 1.32 -20.70
CA TYR A 254 -16.75 2.64 -20.36
C TYR A 254 -18.23 2.82 -20.73
N TRP A 255 -18.98 3.38 -19.80
CA TRP A 255 -20.33 3.89 -20.03
C TRP A 255 -20.48 5.18 -19.23
N ASP A 256 -21.22 6.15 -19.76
CA ASP A 256 -21.47 7.38 -19.01
C ASP A 256 -22.81 7.36 -18.29
N ASP A 257 -22.79 7.84 -17.05
CA ASP A 257 -23.88 7.82 -16.09
C ASP A 257 -24.37 9.20 -15.66
N ARG A 258 -23.71 10.30 -16.09
CA ARG A 258 -24.14 11.67 -15.75
C ARG A 258 -24.28 12.64 -16.91
N TYR A 259 -23.35 12.68 -17.86
CA TYR A 259 -23.18 13.83 -18.76
C TYR A 259 -23.42 13.52 -20.26
N GLY A 260 -23.87 12.30 -20.59
CA GLY A 260 -23.91 11.79 -21.96
C GLY A 260 -22.55 11.72 -22.66
N THR A 261 -21.42 11.71 -21.95
CA THR A 261 -20.08 11.66 -22.56
C THR A 261 -19.81 10.32 -23.22
N GLU A 262 -19.23 10.36 -24.41
CA GLU A 262 -18.92 9.17 -25.20
C GLU A 262 -17.54 8.61 -24.87
N THR A 263 -17.31 7.34 -25.21
CA THR A 263 -15.98 6.72 -25.20
C THR A 263 -15.10 7.25 -26.35
N VAL A 264 -13.90 6.69 -26.53
CA VAL A 264 -13.02 7.02 -27.66
C VAL A 264 -13.66 6.67 -29.00
N SER A 265 -13.16 7.28 -30.08
CA SER A 265 -13.70 7.07 -31.42
C SER A 265 -13.57 5.61 -31.90
N THR A 266 -14.47 5.19 -32.79
CA THR A 266 -14.44 3.85 -33.40
C THR A 266 -13.15 3.59 -34.19
N GLN A 267 -12.56 4.64 -34.77
CA GLN A 267 -11.25 4.59 -35.42
C GLN A 267 -10.17 4.20 -34.41
N VAL A 268 -10.10 4.86 -33.25
CA VAL A 268 -9.12 4.56 -32.20
C VAL A 268 -9.29 3.12 -31.69
N LEU A 269 -10.53 2.69 -31.42
CA LEU A 269 -10.80 1.30 -31.03
C LEU A 269 -10.35 0.28 -32.08
N SER A 270 -10.50 0.60 -33.37
CA SER A 270 -10.08 -0.29 -34.46
C SER A 270 -8.56 -0.35 -34.56
N SER A 271 -7.87 0.78 -34.42
CA SER A 271 -6.41 0.83 -34.36
C SER A 271 -5.85 0.04 -33.17
N MET A 272 -6.46 0.18 -31.98
CA MET A 272 -6.07 -0.60 -30.80
C MET A 272 -6.23 -2.11 -31.06
N LYS A 273 -7.35 -2.55 -31.65
CA LYS A 273 -7.55 -3.96 -32.03
C LYS A 273 -6.48 -4.46 -32.99
N GLN A 274 -6.14 -3.66 -34.00
CA GLN A 274 -5.13 -4.04 -34.99
C GLN A 274 -3.76 -4.23 -34.32
N LEU A 275 -3.32 -3.28 -33.50
CA LEU A 275 -2.06 -3.37 -32.77
C LEU A 275 -2.00 -4.59 -31.85
N MET A 276 -3.13 -4.95 -31.22
CA MET A 276 -3.22 -6.15 -30.38
C MET A 276 -3.11 -7.47 -31.17
N LEU A 277 -3.56 -7.50 -32.43
CA LEU A 277 -3.43 -8.67 -33.30
C LEU A 277 -2.01 -8.80 -33.86
N GLU A 278 -1.35 -7.67 -34.10
CA GLU A 278 0.04 -7.62 -34.57
C GLU A 278 1.03 -8.00 -33.45
N ASP A 279 0.73 -7.66 -32.20
CA ASP A 279 1.58 -7.90 -31.02
C ASP A 279 1.41 -9.30 -30.41
N ASN A 280 1.47 -10.35 -31.26
CA ASN A 280 1.27 -11.75 -30.87
C ASN A 280 2.46 -12.37 -30.09
N SER A 281 3.41 -11.54 -29.62
CA SER A 281 4.64 -11.94 -28.91
C SER A 281 4.69 -11.46 -27.45
N GLY A 282 3.71 -10.66 -27.01
CA GLY A 282 3.64 -10.13 -25.64
C GLY A 282 3.01 -11.09 -24.64
N SER A 283 3.28 -10.87 -23.35
CA SER A 283 2.51 -11.48 -22.25
C SER A 283 1.03 -11.17 -22.44
N ASN A 284 0.20 -12.21 -22.57
CA ASN A 284 -1.25 -12.07 -22.76
C ASN A 284 -2.00 -11.56 -21.52
N SER A 285 -1.30 -11.22 -20.43
CA SER A 285 -1.93 -10.71 -19.22
C SER A 285 -2.14 -9.20 -19.33
N PHE A 286 -3.40 -8.78 -19.38
CA PHE A 286 -3.79 -7.37 -19.25
C PHE A 286 -3.87 -6.91 -17.79
N LEU A 287 -3.84 -7.84 -16.83
CA LEU A 287 -3.86 -7.55 -15.40
C LEU A 287 -2.44 -7.27 -14.88
N LEU A 288 -2.36 -6.46 -13.83
CA LEU A 288 -1.11 -6.24 -13.12
C LEU A 288 -0.89 -7.36 -12.09
N ASP A 289 0.36 -7.79 -11.97
CA ASP A 289 0.79 -8.72 -10.94
C ASP A 289 1.25 -7.97 -9.68
N ASP A 290 0.99 -8.55 -8.51
CA ASP A 290 1.47 -8.05 -7.23
C ASP A 290 2.85 -8.67 -6.93
N ASP A 291 3.91 -7.84 -6.94
CA ASP A 291 5.26 -8.30 -6.62
C ASP A 291 5.42 -8.51 -5.11
N MET A 292 5.54 -9.78 -4.71
CA MET A 292 5.71 -10.21 -3.33
C MET A 292 7.17 -10.36 -2.92
N SER A 293 8.12 -9.98 -3.78
CA SER A 293 9.55 -9.98 -3.45
C SER A 293 9.88 -9.00 -2.32
N VAL A 294 11.00 -9.22 -1.64
CA VAL A 294 11.52 -8.26 -0.67
C VAL A 294 12.27 -7.16 -1.42
N PRO A 295 11.94 -5.87 -1.23
CA PRO A 295 12.44 -4.80 -2.08
C PRO A 295 13.79 -4.22 -1.64
N PHE A 296 14.57 -4.96 -0.86
CA PHE A 296 15.87 -4.53 -0.33
C PHE A 296 16.82 -5.71 -0.15
N THR A 297 18.11 -5.39 -0.07
CA THR A 297 19.18 -6.33 0.27
C THR A 297 19.76 -6.04 1.66
N MET A 298 20.49 -7.00 2.22
CA MET A 298 21.13 -6.83 3.53
C MET A 298 22.19 -5.72 3.53
N ASP A 299 22.88 -5.52 2.41
CA ASP A 299 23.91 -4.49 2.31
C ASP A 299 23.31 -3.08 2.26
N GLU A 300 22.13 -2.93 1.63
CA GLU A 300 21.36 -1.68 1.68
C GLU A 300 20.87 -1.39 3.09
N ILE A 301 20.38 -2.40 3.83
CA ILE A 301 20.03 -2.22 5.25
C ILE A 301 21.25 -1.76 6.04
N ALA A 302 22.38 -2.45 5.91
CA ALA A 302 23.59 -2.12 6.67
C ALA A 302 24.06 -0.69 6.38
N THR A 303 23.93 -0.21 5.15
CA THR A 303 24.31 1.14 4.75
C THR A 303 23.36 2.23 5.26
N ASN A 304 22.08 1.90 5.44
CA ASN A 304 21.02 2.85 5.82
C ASN A 304 20.59 2.76 7.29
N MET A 305 21.24 1.90 8.08
CA MET A 305 21.02 1.80 9.52
C MET A 305 22.07 2.64 10.25
N PRO A 306 21.66 3.41 11.28
CA PRO A 306 22.63 4.18 12.07
C PRO A 306 23.59 3.24 12.79
N ASP A 307 24.86 3.64 12.89
CA ASP A 307 25.86 2.91 13.68
C ASP A 307 25.43 2.83 15.14
N LEU A 308 25.40 1.62 15.69
CA LEU A 308 25.17 1.42 17.12
C LEU A 308 26.41 1.85 17.89
N SER A 309 26.35 3.02 18.54
CA SER A 309 27.32 3.35 19.59
C SER A 309 27.01 2.50 20.83
N LEU A 310 27.95 1.63 21.20
CA LEU A 310 27.88 0.81 22.42
C LEU A 310 28.34 1.58 23.67
N GLU A 311 28.61 2.89 23.54
CA GLU A 311 29.08 3.70 24.64
C GLU A 311 27.91 4.09 25.57
N LYS A 312 27.93 3.55 26.80
CA LYS A 312 27.05 3.90 27.92
C LYS A 312 25.55 3.73 27.64
N LEU A 313 25.14 2.54 27.18
CA LEU A 313 23.73 2.16 27.23
C LEU A 313 23.30 1.94 28.70
N PRO A 314 22.28 2.67 29.20
CA PRO A 314 21.78 2.45 30.56
C PRO A 314 21.16 1.06 30.66
N THR A 315 21.41 0.35 31.77
CA THR A 315 20.76 -0.93 32.04
C THR A 315 19.25 -0.71 32.17
N PRO A 316 18.41 -1.44 31.42
CA PRO A 316 16.95 -1.31 31.54
C PRO A 316 16.48 -1.60 32.97
N GLU A 317 15.57 -0.77 33.51
CA GLU A 317 15.03 -0.92 34.87
C GLU A 317 14.39 -2.29 35.12
N LEU A 318 13.75 -2.87 34.11
CA LEU A 318 13.18 -4.24 34.20
C LEU A 318 14.23 -5.33 34.45
N LEU A 319 15.50 -5.06 34.16
CA LEU A 319 16.62 -5.98 34.35
C LEU A 319 17.47 -5.63 35.58
N SER A 320 17.23 -4.47 36.24
CA SER A 320 18.05 -4.02 37.37
C SER A 320 17.95 -4.94 38.58
N ASP A 321 16.79 -5.58 38.74
CA ASP A 321 16.42 -6.39 39.90
C ASP A 321 16.81 -7.86 39.73
N ASN A 322 17.21 -8.27 38.53
CA ASN A 322 17.60 -9.65 38.23
C ASN A 322 19.14 -9.79 38.26
N THR A 323 19.63 -10.49 39.27
CA THR A 323 21.07 -10.73 39.50
C THR A 323 21.78 -11.42 38.34
N SER A 324 21.05 -12.14 37.49
CA SER A 324 21.61 -12.77 36.28
C SER A 324 22.14 -11.73 35.27
N PHE A 325 21.72 -10.47 35.39
CA PHE A 325 22.08 -9.37 34.49
C PHE A 325 23.02 -8.33 35.13
N ASP A 326 23.59 -8.60 36.32
CA ASP A 326 24.50 -7.67 36.99
C ASP A 326 25.74 -7.31 36.16
N PHE A 327 26.15 -8.17 35.21
CA PHE A 327 27.24 -7.89 34.28
C PHE A 327 26.98 -6.67 33.37
N LEU A 328 25.72 -6.28 33.17
CA LEU A 328 25.34 -5.08 32.41
C LEU A 328 25.60 -3.78 33.18
N LYS A 329 25.77 -3.85 34.51
CA LYS A 329 26.10 -2.70 35.36
C LYS A 329 27.59 -2.36 35.29
N THR A 330 28.43 -3.30 34.84
CA THR A 330 29.87 -3.12 34.64
C THR A 330 30.17 -2.52 33.27
N ASN A 331 30.73 -1.31 33.25
CA ASN A 331 31.19 -0.67 32.01
C ASN A 331 32.28 -1.50 31.33
N VAL A 332 32.09 -1.83 30.06
CA VAL A 332 33.07 -2.53 29.21
C VAL A 332 34.32 -1.67 28.90
N GLY A 333 34.34 -0.40 29.32
CA GLY A 333 35.37 0.59 28.97
C GLY A 333 36.59 0.72 29.90
N THR A 334 36.78 -0.11 30.92
CA THR A 334 37.94 0.04 31.84
C THR A 334 38.68 -1.27 32.10
N ALA A 335 39.05 -1.99 31.05
CA ALA A 335 40.22 -2.85 31.13
C ALA A 335 41.46 -2.02 30.74
N THR A 336 41.94 -1.20 31.67
CA THR A 336 43.30 -0.63 31.57
C THR A 336 44.28 -1.80 31.46
N THR A 337 44.86 -2.00 30.29
CA THR A 337 46.09 -2.77 30.14
C THR A 337 47.16 -2.16 31.05
N PRO A 338 47.78 -2.91 31.97
CA PRO A 338 48.89 -2.37 32.75
C PRO A 338 50.03 -2.06 31.80
N SER A 339 50.53 -0.82 31.86
CA SER A 339 51.69 -0.38 31.08
C SER A 339 52.94 -1.18 31.46
N PRO A 340 53.83 -1.52 30.51
CA PRO A 340 54.99 -2.39 30.74
C PRO A 340 56.17 -1.68 31.45
N LYS A 341 55.91 -0.76 32.38
CA LYS A 341 56.96 -0.02 33.11
C LYS A 341 57.24 -0.50 34.54
N ASP A 342 56.43 -1.40 35.09
CA ASP A 342 56.64 -1.89 36.46
C ASP A 342 57.37 -3.25 36.55
N ALA A 343 57.87 -3.78 35.42
CA ALA A 343 58.52 -5.09 35.34
C ALA A 343 60.06 -5.05 35.36
N ALA A 344 60.70 -3.94 35.75
CA ALA A 344 62.16 -3.88 35.84
C ALA A 344 62.64 -3.07 37.04
N GLY A 345 63.19 -3.76 38.05
CA GLY A 345 64.11 -3.14 39.01
C GLY A 345 63.99 -3.60 40.47
N GLY A 346 64.44 -4.82 40.76
CA GLY A 346 64.78 -5.23 42.14
C GLY A 346 65.93 -6.25 42.11
N PRO A 347 67.09 -5.98 42.75
CA PRO A 347 68.27 -6.81 42.58
C PRO A 347 68.16 -8.14 43.33
N ARG A 348 68.54 -9.23 42.63
CA ARG A 348 68.72 -10.59 43.17
C ARG A 348 69.81 -10.60 44.25
N PRO A 349 69.61 -11.24 45.42
CA PRO A 349 70.72 -11.55 46.32
C PRO A 349 71.52 -12.74 45.77
N GLY A 350 72.85 -12.59 45.70
CA GLY A 350 73.77 -13.62 45.23
C GLY A 350 73.91 -14.81 46.19
N PRO A 351 74.37 -15.98 45.71
CA PRO A 351 74.49 -17.18 46.52
C PRO A 351 75.71 -17.11 47.45
N LYS A 352 75.51 -17.41 48.73
CA LYS A 352 76.58 -17.77 49.65
C LYS A 352 77.05 -19.19 49.33
N GLY A 353 78.33 -19.35 49.00
CA GLY A 353 79.05 -20.62 48.94
C GLY A 353 80.51 -20.34 49.24
N GLY A 354 81.04 -20.95 50.31
CA GLY A 354 82.34 -20.63 50.87
C GLY A 354 83.54 -21.23 50.14
N ALA A 355 84.69 -20.59 50.37
CA ALA A 355 85.94 -21.18 50.85
C ALA A 355 86.80 -20.03 51.39
#